data_AF-A0A662X968-F1
#
_entry.id   AF-A0A662X968-F1
#
_cell.length_a   1.000
_cell.length_b   1.000
_cell.length_c   1.000
_cell.angle_alpha   90.00
_cell.angle_beta   90.00
_cell.angle_gamma   90.00
#
_symmetry.space_group_name_H-M   'P 1'
#
loop_
_entity.id
_entity.type
_entity.pdbx_description
1 polymer ?
#
loop_
_entity_poly.entity_id
_entity_poly.type
_entity_poly.pdbx_seq_one_letter_code
_entity_poly.pdbx_strand_id
1 'polypeptide(L)' 'MNRALALVAGVSSLAVARGDITESTYTGTSGLNDLAQVSGKYMGTAADTDISDSYCLTELENLSDFGMITPG' A
#
# COMPACT_ATOMS: atom_id res chain seq x y z
N MET A 1 35.74 -37.07 9.09
CA MET A 1 35.36 -35.77 8.51
C MET A 1 34.41 -36.03 7.35
N ASN A 2 33.48 -35.09 7.11
CA ASN A 2 32.47 -35.02 6.04
C ASN A 2 31.04 -35.39 6.47
N ARG A 3 30.27 -34.36 6.84
CA ARG A 3 28.81 -34.33 6.68
C ARG A 3 28.48 -33.01 6.00
N ALA A 4 28.34 -33.06 4.68
CA ALA A 4 27.81 -31.94 3.92
C ALA A 4 26.29 -31.87 4.21
N LEU A 5 25.85 -30.79 4.85
CA LEU A 5 24.43 -30.44 4.93
C LEU A 5 24.07 -29.78 3.60
N ALA A 6 23.31 -30.50 2.76
CA ALA A 6 22.66 -29.90 1.61
C ALA A 6 21.45 -29.09 2.09
N LEU A 7 21.58 -27.76 2.08
CA LEU A 7 20.47 -26.85 2.32
C LEU A 7 19.66 -26.75 1.02
N VAL A 8 18.52 -27.45 0.97
CA VAL A 8 17.55 -27.27 -0.12
C VAL A 8 16.91 -25.90 0.07
N ALA A 9 17.39 -24.92 -0.70
CA ALA A 9 16.72 -23.65 -0.87
C ALA A 9 15.40 -23.88 -1.62
N GLY A 10 14.33 -24.11 -0.86
CA GLY A 10 12.97 -24.09 -1.39
C GLY A 10 12.67 -22.69 -1.88
N VAL A 11 12.84 -22.46 -3.18
CA VAL A 11 12.34 -21.28 -3.87
C VAL A 11 10.82 -21.32 -3.83
N SER A 12 10.25 -20.78 -2.75
CA SER A 12 8.82 -20.49 -2.65
C SER A 12 8.48 -19.53 -3.76
N SER A 13 7.94 -20.06 -4.85
CA SER A 13 7.52 -19.28 -6.01
C SER A 13 6.26 -18.54 -5.59
N LEU A 14 6.39 -17.28 -5.18
CA LEU A 14 5.25 -16.40 -4.96
C LEU A 14 4.54 -16.25 -6.31
N ALA A 15 3.39 -16.90 -6.45
CA ALA A 15 2.53 -16.71 -7.60
C ALA A 15 2.03 -15.27 -7.59
N VAL A 16 2.67 -14.40 -8.39
CA VAL A 16 2.18 -13.05 -8.63
C VAL A 16 0.90 -13.20 -9.45
N ALA A 17 -0.24 -12.93 -8.82
CA ALA A 17 -1.49 -12.75 -9.54
C ALA A 17 -1.31 -11.58 -10.51
N ARG A 18 -1.10 -11.88 -11.79
CA ARG A 18 -1.15 -10.88 -12.87
C ARG A 18 -2.62 -10.55 -13.13
N GLY A 19 -3.26 -9.84 -12.18
CA GLY A 19 -4.33 -8.95 -12.58
C GLY A 19 -3.72 -7.91 -13.50
N ASP A 20 -4.44 -7.48 -14.53
CA ASP A 20 -4.05 -6.30 -15.32
C ASP A 20 -4.07 -5.07 -14.40
N ILE A 21 -3.02 -4.91 -13.60
CA ILE A 21 -2.73 -3.68 -12.88
C ILE A 21 -2.38 -2.70 -13.98
N THR A 22 -3.36 -1.89 -14.37
CA THR A 22 -3.13 -0.81 -15.33
C THR A 22 -2.15 0.15 -14.68
N GLU A 23 -0.96 0.27 -15.26
CA GLU A 23 0.03 1.21 -14.77
C GLU A 23 -0.55 2.62 -14.81
N SER A 24 -0.32 3.38 -13.75
CA SER A 24 -0.73 4.78 -13.71
C SER A 24 0.04 5.56 -14.77
N THR A 25 -0.67 6.27 -15.65
CA THR A 25 -0.05 7.24 -16.57
C THR A 25 0.18 8.61 -15.91
N TYR A 26 -0.19 8.75 -14.63
CA TYR A 26 0.00 9.99 -13.88
C TYR A 26 1.45 10.10 -13.43
N THR A 27 2.13 11.17 -13.84
CA THR A 27 3.54 11.47 -13.52
C THR A 27 3.70 12.66 -12.56
N GLY A 28 2.59 13.22 -12.09
CA GLY A 28 2.62 14.32 -11.12
C GLY A 28 2.98 13.84 -9.72
N THR A 29 3.18 14.79 -8.82
CA THR A 29 3.55 14.53 -7.42
C THR A 29 2.39 14.75 -6.45
N SER A 30 1.19 15.07 -6.94
CA SER A 30 0.03 15.28 -6.09
C SER A 30 -0.51 13.94 -5.58
N GLY A 31 -0.91 13.91 -4.32
CA GLY A 31 -1.57 12.74 -3.74
C GLY A 31 -3.01 12.56 -4.23
N LEU A 32 -3.61 11.43 -3.87
CA LEU A 32 -4.97 11.07 -4.29
C LEU A 32 -6.03 12.10 -3.86
N ASN A 33 -5.93 12.59 -2.62
CA ASN A 33 -6.86 13.58 -2.09
C ASN A 33 -6.61 14.96 -2.68
N ASP A 34 -5.37 15.34 -2.93
CA ASP A 34 -5.03 16.59 -3.64
C ASP A 34 -5.71 16.64 -5.01
N LEU A 35 -5.65 15.52 -5.76
CA LEU A 35 -6.31 15.39 -7.07
C LEU A 35 -7.84 15.44 -6.94
N ALA A 36 -8.41 14.83 -5.91
CA ALA A 36 -9.85 14.84 -5.69
C ALA A 36 -10.40 16.23 -5.33
N GLN A 37 -9.62 17.01 -4.58
CA GLN A 37 -9.98 18.38 -4.19
C GLN A 37 -10.09 19.33 -5.38
N VAL A 38 -9.34 19.11 -6.46
CA VAL A 38 -9.49 19.85 -7.73
C VAL A 38 -10.93 19.75 -8.26
N SER A 39 -11.61 18.63 -7.98
CA SER A 39 -13.01 18.40 -8.36
C SER A 39 -14.02 18.74 -7.24
N GLY A 40 -13.57 19.38 -6.15
CA GLY A 40 -14.39 19.69 -4.97
C GLY A 40 -14.84 18.45 -4.18
N LYS A 41 -14.09 17.35 -4.29
CA LYS A 41 -14.33 16.08 -3.58
C LYS A 41 -13.17 15.79 -2.61
N TYR A 42 -13.30 14.71 -1.86
CA TYR A 42 -12.21 14.15 -1.06
C TYR A 42 -11.97 12.70 -1.46
N MET A 43 -10.73 12.23 -1.29
CA MET A 43 -10.43 10.81 -1.20
C MET A 43 -10.26 10.45 0.26
N GLY A 44 -10.84 9.32 0.67
CA GLY A 44 -10.75 8.82 2.02
C GLY A 44 -10.54 7.32 2.02
N THR A 45 -10.20 6.79 3.19
CA THR A 45 -10.02 5.35 3.40
C THR A 45 -10.70 4.92 4.69
N ALA A 46 -11.01 3.63 4.79
CA ALA A 46 -11.47 3.03 6.03
C ALA A 46 -10.27 2.48 6.81
N ALA A 47 -10.28 2.66 8.13
CA ALA A 47 -9.25 2.13 9.00
C ALA A 47 -9.86 1.73 10.35
N ASP A 48 -9.42 0.59 10.89
CA ASP A 48 -9.72 0.21 12.27
C ASP A 48 -8.82 1.01 13.24
N THR A 49 -9.26 1.10 14.48
CA THR A 49 -8.59 1.80 15.57
C THR A 49 -7.47 1.00 16.22
N ASP A 50 -7.39 -0.31 15.97
CA ASP A 50 -6.41 -1.22 16.58
C ASP A 50 -5.13 -1.42 15.75
N ILE A 51 -4.91 -0.59 14.73
CA ILE A 51 -3.69 -0.61 13.90
C ILE A 51 -2.47 -0.25 14.76
N SER A 52 -1.53 -1.19 14.87
CA SER A 52 -0.25 -1.00 15.57
C SER A 52 0.95 -0.75 14.64
N ASP A 53 0.76 -0.86 13.32
CA ASP A 53 1.82 -0.64 12.34
C ASP A 53 2.07 0.86 12.15
N SER A 54 3.24 1.33 12.60
CA SER A 54 3.64 2.73 12.51
C SER A 54 3.74 3.26 11.09
N TYR A 55 4.11 2.42 10.11
CA TYR A 55 4.16 2.83 8.71
C TYR A 55 2.76 3.05 8.17
N CYS A 56 1.83 2.13 8.47
CA CYS A 56 0.43 2.28 8.10
C CYS A 56 -0.18 3.54 8.71
N LEU A 57 0.06 3.79 10.00
CA LEU A 57 -0.43 5.01 10.66
C LEU A 57 0.14 6.29 10.02
N THR A 58 1.43 6.29 9.66
CA THR A 58 2.07 7.44 8.99
C THR A 58 1.40 7.72 7.64
N GLU A 59 1.11 6.70 6.85
CA GLU A 59 0.43 6.86 5.57
C GLU A 59 -1.04 7.26 5.73
N LEU A 60 -1.74 6.77 6.76
CA LEU A 60 -3.12 7.19 7.06
C LEU A 60 -3.21 8.67 7.46
N GLU A 61 -2.15 9.22 8.06
CA GLU A 61 -2.05 10.64 8.41
C GLU A 61 -1.63 11.54 7.23
N ASN A 62 -1.26 10.95 6.09
CA ASN A 62 -0.90 11.69 4.89
C ASN A 62 -2.14 12.31 4.20
N LEU A 63 -2.42 13.58 4.54
CA LEU A 63 -3.57 14.32 4.02
C LEU A 63 -3.55 14.57 2.51
N SER A 64 -2.39 14.48 1.86
CA SER A 64 -2.31 14.56 0.39
C SER A 64 -2.97 13.36 -0.27
N ASP A 65 -2.99 12.20 0.39
CA ASP A 65 -3.62 10.98 -0.12
C ASP A 65 -4.99 10.70 0.49
N PHE A 66 -5.17 10.95 1.79
CA PHE A 66 -6.41 10.67 2.50
C PHE A 66 -6.90 11.89 3.28
N GLY A 67 -7.95 12.54 2.78
CA GLY A 67 -8.59 13.69 3.44
C GLY A 67 -9.62 13.30 4.50
N MET A 68 -10.04 12.02 4.54
CA MET A 68 -11.01 11.51 5.50
C MET A 68 -10.70 10.06 5.85
N ILE A 69 -10.70 9.74 7.15
CA ILE A 69 -10.62 8.37 7.65
C ILE A 69 -11.97 7.98 8.22
N THR A 70 -12.55 6.89 7.70
CA THR A 70 -13.78 6.31 8.24
C THR A 70 -13.41 5.18 9.20
N PRO A 71 -13.81 5.24 10.48
CA PRO A 71 -13.59 4.13 11.40
C PRO A 71 -14.26 2.85 10.90
N GLY A 72 -13.51 1.74 10.97
CA GLY A 72 -13.97 0.38 10.70
C GLY A 72 -14.82 -0.21 11.81
#